data_AF-A0A3C1PWR4-F1
#
_entry.id   AF-A0A3C1PWR4-F1
#
_cell.length_a   1.000
_cell.length_b   1.000
_cell.length_c   1.000
_cell.angle_alpha   90.00
_cell.angle_beta   90.00
_cell.angle_gamma   90.00
#
_symmetry.space_group_name_H-M   'P 1'
#
loop_
_entity.id
_entity.type
_entity.pdbx_description
1 polymer ?
#
loop_
_entity_poly.entity_id
_entity_poly.type
_entity_poly.pdbx_seq_one_letter_code
_entity_poly.pdbx_strand_id
1 'polypeptide(L)'
;MISQVITVIGFIAISSSVGASSIPEEPTFSKPDSRPWVVMVTQPDCSFCVRLEEEILQPLRASGEFKGKIRFTTVDIGIAAPLTDFDGTRTTTVAFASRYEGFGTPTLLFLSPR
;
A
#
# COMPACT_ATOMS: atom_id res chain seq x y z
N MET A 1 16.02 43.25 42.89
CA MET A 1 16.46 42.09 42.07
C MET A 1 16.07 40.83 42.83
N ILE A 2 15.11 40.05 42.32
CA ILE A 2 15.00 38.58 42.34
C ILE A 2 13.74 38.30 41.51
N SER A 3 13.94 38.04 40.22
CA SER A 3 12.91 37.66 39.25
C SER A 3 12.87 36.14 39.22
N GLN A 4 11.76 35.53 39.67
CA GLN A 4 11.61 34.08 39.57
C GLN A 4 11.23 33.71 38.13
N VAL A 5 12.21 33.13 37.45
CA VAL A 5 12.07 32.52 36.12
C VAL A 5 11.21 31.26 36.28
N ILE A 6 9.95 31.34 35.85
CA ILE A 6 9.09 30.17 35.68
C ILE A 6 9.48 29.53 34.35
N THR A 7 10.40 28.56 34.41
CA THR A 7 10.70 27.68 33.28
C THR A 7 9.55 26.69 33.16
N VAL A 8 8.59 26.97 32.26
CA VAL A 8 7.59 25.97 31.85
C VAL A 8 8.27 24.95 30.95
N ILE A 9 8.81 23.90 31.55
CA ILE A 9 9.06 22.63 30.88
C ILE A 9 7.71 21.92 30.84
N GLY A 10 7.06 21.85 29.68
CA GLY A 10 5.74 21.23 29.61
C GLY A 10 5.21 20.97 28.19
N PHE A 11 5.36 19.71 27.76
CA PHE A 11 4.63 19.04 26.69
C PHE A 11 4.86 19.50 25.23
N ILE A 12 5.89 18.92 24.62
CA ILE A 12 5.84 18.61 23.19
C ILE A 12 4.84 17.45 23.03
N ALA A 13 3.58 17.76 22.70
CA ALA A 13 2.63 16.75 22.27
C ALA A 13 2.92 16.39 20.79
N ILE A 14 3.83 15.45 20.55
CA ILE A 14 3.96 14.81 19.24
C ILE A 14 2.81 13.80 19.12
N SER A 15 1.63 14.26 18.73
CA SER A 15 0.55 13.34 18.33
C SER A 15 0.78 12.88 16.89
N SER A 16 1.71 11.96 16.68
CA SER A 16 1.85 11.25 15.41
C SER A 16 1.13 9.91 15.51
N SER A 17 -0.14 9.88 15.10
CA SER A 17 -0.78 8.64 14.63
C SER A 17 -1.82 8.94 13.54
N VAL A 18 -1.43 9.71 12.53
CA VAL A 18 -2.14 9.64 11.25
C VAL A 18 -1.79 8.28 10.65
N GLY A 19 -2.78 7.38 10.65
CA GLY A 19 -2.60 5.95 10.45
C GLY A 19 -1.92 5.59 9.13
N ALA A 20 -0.75 4.97 9.23
CA ALA A 20 -0.07 4.27 8.13
C ALA A 20 -0.89 3.13 7.49
N SER A 21 -2.12 2.88 7.96
CA SER A 21 -3.02 1.88 7.37
C SER A 21 -3.78 2.41 6.15
N SER A 22 -3.90 3.71 5.89
CA SER A 22 -4.72 4.18 4.76
C SER A 22 -4.04 4.10 3.39
N ILE A 23 -2.71 3.93 3.33
CA ILE A 23 -1.91 3.95 2.08
C ILE A 23 -1.57 2.51 1.66
N PRO A 24 -1.59 2.18 0.36
CA PRO A 24 -1.10 0.88 -0.12
C PRO A 24 0.40 0.70 0.18
N GLU A 25 0.79 -0.52 0.50
CA GLU A 25 2.19 -0.91 0.71
C GLU A 25 2.94 -0.97 -0.63
N GLU A 26 4.27 -0.83 -0.57
CA GLU A 26 5.15 -1.09 -1.73
C GLU A 26 5.13 -2.59 -2.09
N PRO A 27 5.11 -2.96 -3.40
CA PRO A 27 4.96 -4.35 -3.88
C PRO A 27 6.24 -5.17 -3.66
N THR A 28 6.56 -5.44 -2.39
CA THR A 28 7.73 -6.19 -1.93
C THR A 28 7.40 -7.67 -1.76
N PHE A 29 7.05 -8.35 -2.87
CA PHE A 29 6.54 -9.72 -2.86
C PHE A 29 7.53 -10.76 -2.35
N SER A 30 8.84 -10.55 -2.55
CA SER A 30 9.89 -11.48 -2.12
C SER A 30 10.20 -11.43 -0.62
N LYS A 31 9.64 -10.47 0.13
CA LYS A 31 9.85 -10.39 1.59
C LYS A 31 9.00 -11.46 2.27
N PRO A 32 9.57 -12.32 3.14
CA PRO A 32 8.80 -13.34 3.85
C PRO A 32 7.67 -12.72 4.68
N ASP A 33 6.43 -13.02 4.31
CA ASP A 33 5.19 -12.65 4.99
C ASP A 33 4.12 -13.67 4.59
N SER A 34 3.36 -14.20 5.54
CA SER A 34 2.34 -15.23 5.27
C SER A 34 0.98 -14.64 4.88
N ARG A 35 0.79 -13.33 4.98
CA ARG A 35 -0.47 -12.67 4.68
C ARG A 35 -0.70 -12.62 3.16
N PRO A 36 -1.94 -12.88 2.68
CA PRO A 36 -2.28 -12.68 1.28
C PRO A 36 -2.24 -11.20 0.90
N TRP A 37 -2.10 -10.97 -0.39
CA TRP A 37 -2.09 -9.68 -1.05
C TRP A 37 -3.41 -9.42 -1.79
N VAL A 38 -3.90 -8.18 -1.66
CA VAL A 38 -4.80 -7.55 -2.61
C VAL A 38 -3.95 -6.59 -3.44
N VAL A 39 -3.75 -6.93 -4.71
CA VAL A 39 -3.00 -6.12 -5.66
C VAL A 39 -3.99 -5.42 -6.57
N MET A 40 -4.02 -4.08 -6.54
CA MET A 40 -4.74 -3.31 -7.55
C MET A 40 -3.82 -3.09 -8.75
N VAL A 41 -4.15 -3.71 -9.87
CA VAL A 41 -3.57 -3.38 -11.16
C VAL A 41 -4.12 -2.03 -11.61
N THR A 42 -3.23 -1.08 -11.86
CA THR A 42 -3.55 0.33 -12.17
C THR A 42 -2.74 0.82 -13.37
N GLN A 43 -3.05 2.00 -13.86
CA GLN A 43 -2.30 2.69 -14.91
C GLN A 43 -2.46 4.22 -14.79
N PRO A 44 -1.60 5.03 -15.43
CA PRO A 44 -1.79 6.47 -15.53
C PRO A 44 -3.16 6.84 -16.12
N ASP A 45 -3.70 7.98 -15.69
CA ASP A 45 -4.96 8.55 -16.19
C ASP A 45 -6.20 7.61 -16.08
N CYS A 46 -6.18 6.67 -15.13
CA CYS A 46 -7.30 5.75 -14.88
C CYS A 46 -8.27 6.31 -13.81
N SER A 47 -9.34 6.99 -14.24
CA SER A 47 -10.36 7.53 -13.32
C SER A 47 -11.06 6.45 -12.50
N PHE A 48 -11.30 5.27 -13.07
CA PHE A 48 -11.90 4.14 -12.35
C PHE A 48 -10.97 3.57 -11.27
N CYS A 49 -9.64 3.64 -11.46
CA CYS A 49 -8.66 3.21 -10.48
C CYS A 49 -8.66 4.15 -9.26
N VAL A 50 -8.70 5.46 -9.51
CA VAL A 50 -8.84 6.48 -8.44
C VAL A 50 -10.11 6.23 -7.65
N ARG A 51 -11.24 6.02 -8.34
CA ARG A 51 -12.52 5.77 -7.69
C ARG A 51 -12.52 4.51 -6.81
N LEU A 52 -11.97 3.40 -7.31
CA LEU A 52 -11.88 2.15 -6.55
C LEU A 52 -11.01 2.32 -5.29
N GLU A 53 -9.91 3.05 -5.42
CA GLU A 53 -9.02 3.34 -4.29
C GLU A 53 -9.72 4.22 -3.24
N GLU A 54 -10.30 5.35 -3.63
CA GLU A 54 -10.89 6.33 -2.71
C GLU A 54 -12.19 5.85 -2.05
N GLU A 55 -13.07 5.19 -2.81
CA GLU A 55 -14.39 4.79 -2.32
C GLU A 55 -14.37 3.44 -1.60
N ILE A 56 -13.42 2.54 -1.93
CA ILE A 56 -13.42 1.16 -1.44
C ILE A 56 -12.14 0.82 -0.68
N LEU A 57 -10.98 0.79 -1.34
CA LEU A 57 -9.78 0.21 -0.75
C LEU A 57 -9.21 1.05 0.40
N GLN A 58 -9.17 2.38 0.26
CA GLN A 58 -8.69 3.28 1.31
C GLN A 58 -9.58 3.21 2.56
N PRO A 59 -10.93 3.33 2.49
CA PRO A 59 -11.79 3.12 3.64
C PRO A 59 -11.63 1.73 4.26
N LEU A 60 -11.50 0.68 3.43
CA LEU A 60 -11.31 -0.69 3.92
C LEU A 60 -10.03 -0.82 4.75
N ARG A 61 -8.91 -0.25 4.30
CA ARG A 61 -7.67 -0.29 5.09
C ARG A 61 -7.75 0.63 6.32
N ALA A 62 -8.40 1.78 6.21
CA ALA A 62 -8.59 2.73 7.31
C ALA A 62 -9.49 2.18 8.43
N SER A 63 -10.42 1.28 8.11
CA SER A 63 -11.27 0.59 9.10
C SER A 63 -10.48 -0.26 10.09
N GLY A 64 -9.29 -0.73 9.69
CA GLY A 64 -8.46 -1.64 10.48
C GLY A 64 -8.95 -3.09 10.54
N GLU A 65 -10.08 -3.43 9.91
CA GLU A 65 -10.67 -4.79 9.94
C GLU A 65 -9.69 -5.88 9.48
N PHE A 66 -8.87 -5.54 8.47
CA PHE A 66 -7.87 -6.41 7.85
C PHE A 66 -6.43 -6.12 8.30
N LYS A 67 -6.24 -5.27 9.31
CA LYS A 67 -4.92 -4.94 9.83
C LYS A 67 -4.21 -6.22 10.30
N GLY A 68 -3.02 -6.46 9.77
CA GLY A 68 -2.24 -7.67 10.08
C GLY A 68 -2.81 -8.97 9.51
N LYS A 69 -3.84 -8.92 8.66
CA LYS A 69 -4.44 -10.11 8.01
C LYS A 69 -4.21 -10.11 6.50
N ILE A 70 -4.32 -8.94 5.87
CA ILE A 70 -4.19 -8.76 4.41
C ILE A 70 -3.20 -7.63 4.17
N ARG A 71 -2.45 -7.73 3.07
CA ARG A 71 -1.59 -6.68 2.55
C ARG A 71 -2.21 -6.09 1.31
N PHE A 72 -2.12 -4.77 1.14
CA PHE A 72 -2.66 -4.07 -0.02
C PHE A 72 -1.53 -3.39 -0.76
N THR A 73 -1.49 -3.49 -2.08
CA THR A 73 -0.50 -2.81 -2.91
C THR A 73 -1.07 -2.46 -4.28
N THR A 74 -0.31 -1.71 -5.05
CA THR A 74 -0.62 -1.37 -6.44
C THR A 74 0.49 -1.88 -7.36
N VAL A 75 0.09 -2.27 -8.57
CA VAL A 75 1.02 -2.60 -9.66
C VAL A 75 0.59 -1.78 -10.88
N ASP A 76 1.46 -0.86 -11.30
CA ASP A 76 1.23 0.01 -12.45
C ASP A 76 1.67 -0.68 -13.75
N ILE A 77 0.74 -0.87 -14.69
CA ILE A 77 0.99 -1.49 -16.01
C ILE A 77 1.18 -0.47 -17.14
N GLY A 78 1.12 0.84 -16.85
CA GLY A 78 1.39 1.90 -17.83
C GLY A 78 2.87 1.97 -18.25
N ILE A 79 3.77 1.51 -17.38
CA ILE A 79 5.21 1.40 -17.67
C ILE A 79 5.73 0.08 -17.10
N ALA A 80 6.61 -0.60 -17.83
CA ALA A 80 7.27 -1.84 -17.39
C ALA A 80 8.37 -1.57 -16.34
N ALA A 81 7.97 -1.13 -15.14
CA ALA A 81 8.88 -0.84 -14.04
C ALA A 81 9.48 -2.14 -13.46
N PRO A 82 10.75 -2.15 -13.01
CA PRO A 82 11.35 -3.31 -12.37
C PRO A 82 10.57 -3.75 -11.13
N LEU A 83 10.40 -5.06 -10.97
CA LEU A 83 9.71 -5.67 -9.84
C LEU A 83 10.37 -7.01 -9.47
N THR A 84 10.34 -7.38 -8.20
CA THR A 84 10.79 -8.71 -7.74
C THR A 84 9.57 -9.52 -7.31
N ASP A 85 9.41 -10.70 -7.90
CA ASP A 85 8.28 -11.59 -7.65
C ASP A 85 8.43 -12.39 -6.34
N PHE A 86 7.40 -13.17 -5.98
CA PHE A 86 7.36 -13.99 -4.76
C PHE A 86 8.53 -14.96 -4.62
N ASP A 87 8.98 -15.55 -5.74
CA ASP A 87 10.10 -16.50 -5.80
C ASP A 87 11.49 -15.81 -5.85
N GLY A 88 11.52 -14.48 -5.78
CA GLY A 88 12.75 -13.69 -5.92
C GLY A 88 13.16 -13.43 -7.37
N THR A 89 12.41 -13.93 -8.36
CA THR A 89 12.68 -13.69 -9.77
C THR A 89 12.49 -12.20 -10.11
N ARG A 90 13.45 -11.62 -10.85
CA ARG A 90 13.31 -10.27 -11.40
C ARG A 90 12.33 -10.29 -12.58
N THR A 91 11.37 -9.38 -12.55
CA THR A 91 10.33 -9.21 -13.56
C THR A 91 10.06 -7.71 -13.76
N THR A 92 9.02 -7.38 -14.52
CA THR A 92 8.43 -6.04 -14.56
C THR A 92 7.01 -6.05 -14.02
N THR A 93 6.48 -4.89 -13.65
CA THR A 93 5.07 -4.71 -13.26
C THR A 93 4.10 -5.23 -14.33
N VAL A 94 4.36 -4.91 -15.59
CA VAL A 94 3.58 -5.39 -16.75
C VAL A 94 3.62 -6.91 -16.87
N ALA A 95 4.82 -7.52 -16.84
CA ALA A 95 4.96 -8.96 -16.96
C ALA A 95 4.35 -9.70 -15.76
N PHE A 96 4.48 -9.13 -14.56
CA PHE A 96 3.85 -9.67 -13.34
C PHE A 96 2.32 -9.71 -13.47
N ALA A 97 1.69 -8.58 -13.81
CA ALA A 97 0.24 -8.50 -13.96
C ALA A 97 -0.28 -9.41 -15.08
N SER A 98 0.47 -9.49 -16.20
CA SER A 98 0.11 -10.30 -17.36
C SER A 98 -0.03 -11.79 -17.06
N ARG A 99 0.81 -12.34 -16.15
CA ARG A 99 0.71 -13.76 -15.76
C ARG A 99 -0.57 -14.10 -15.02
N TYR A 100 -1.25 -13.10 -14.47
CA TYR A 100 -2.54 -13.23 -13.78
C TYR A 100 -3.69 -12.66 -14.62
N GLU A 101 -3.47 -12.45 -15.92
CA GLU A 101 -4.46 -11.87 -16.85
C GLU A 101 -4.96 -10.48 -16.46
N GLY A 102 -4.18 -9.75 -15.65
CA GLY A 102 -4.46 -8.39 -15.20
C GLY A 102 -4.15 -7.34 -16.26
N PHE A 103 -4.81 -7.41 -17.43
CA PHE A 103 -4.57 -6.50 -18.55
C PHE A 103 -5.45 -5.24 -18.52
N GLY A 104 -6.59 -5.29 -17.85
CA GLY A 104 -7.52 -4.17 -17.71
C GLY A 104 -7.38 -3.47 -16.36
N THR A 105 -7.70 -2.18 -16.32
CA THR A 105 -7.61 -1.39 -15.09
C THR A 105 -8.96 -0.73 -14.73
N PRO A 106 -9.36 -0.74 -13.45
CA PRO A 106 -8.72 -1.45 -12.34
C PRO A 106 -9.02 -2.96 -12.37
N THR A 107 -8.05 -3.77 -11.95
CA THR A 107 -8.25 -5.20 -11.65
C THR A 107 -7.72 -5.51 -10.25
N LEU A 108 -8.48 -6.25 -9.43
CA LEU A 108 -8.02 -6.74 -8.13
C LEU A 108 -7.56 -8.18 -8.23
N LEU A 109 -6.29 -8.42 -7.91
CA LEU A 109 -5.73 -9.76 -7.77
C LEU A 109 -5.64 -10.12 -6.29
N PHE A 110 -6.13 -11.31 -5.93
CA PHE A 110 -6.05 -11.87 -4.59
C PHE A 110 -5.00 -12.98 -4.59
N LEU A 111 -3.80 -12.67 -4.11
CA LEU A 111 -2.62 -13.53 -4.26
C LEU A 111 -2.13 -14.00 -2.90
N SER A 112 -1.79 -15.28 -2.79
CA SER A 112 -1.11 -15.82 -1.60
C SER A 112 0.36 -16.06 -1.90
N PRO A 113 1.28 -15.75 -0.97
CA PRO A 113 2.64 -16.26 -1.04
C PRO A 113 2.58 -17.80 -1.02
N ARG A 114 3.32 -18.45 -1.92
CA ARG A 114 3.42 -19.91 -1.97
C ARG A 114 4.31 -20.46 -0.86
#